data_AF-A0AB39CN88-F1
#
_entry.id   AF-A0AB39CN88-F1
#
_cell.length_a   1.000
_cell.length_b   1.000
_cell.length_c   1.000
_cell.angle_alpha   90.00
_cell.angle_beta   90.00
_cell.angle_gamma   90.00
#
_symmetry.space_group_name_H-M   'P 1'
#
loop_
_entity.id
_entity.type
_entity.pdbx_description
1 polymer ?
#
loop_
_entity_poly.entity_id
_entity_poly.type
_entity_poly.pdbx_seq_one_letter_code
_entity_poly.pdbx_strand_id
1 'polypeptide(L)'
;MVNDQTPLPASLPQPADPLPQDFETALAELEALAARMSDGDLGLEESVALYQRGVALAQVCQERLEVAEQQVQVLQDQMLQPFDPAAARDAT
;
A
#
# COMPACT_ATOMS: atom_id res chain seq x y z
N MET A 1 13.49 19.43 11.99
CA MET A 1 12.56 18.60 12.78
C MET A 1 11.31 18.40 11.94
N VAL A 2 11.32 17.44 11.02
CA VAL A 2 10.08 17.02 10.34
C VAL A 2 9.30 16.26 11.40
N ASN A 3 8.32 16.93 11.98
CA ASN A 3 7.35 16.29 12.87
C ASN A 3 6.28 15.70 11.95
N ASP A 4 6.58 14.52 11.40
CA ASP A 4 5.70 13.71 10.54
C ASP A 4 4.60 13.04 11.37
N GLN A 5 3.88 13.83 12.18
CA GLN A 5 2.72 13.32 12.90
C GLN A 5 1.56 13.23 11.91
N THR A 6 1.57 12.18 11.10
CA THR A 6 0.34 11.59 10.59
C THR A 6 -0.56 11.40 11.80
N PRO A 7 -1.73 12.08 11.88
CA PRO A 7 -2.59 11.95 13.03
C PRO A 7 -3.05 10.50 13.11
N LEU A 8 -2.65 9.81 14.18
CA LEU A 8 -3.18 8.49 14.51
C LEU A 8 -4.72 8.60 14.50
N PRO A 9 -5.44 7.68 13.83
CA PRO A 9 -6.89 7.73 13.80
C PRO A 9 -7.42 7.70 15.24
N ALA A 10 -8.41 8.54 15.55
CA ALA A 10 -9.00 8.69 16.88
C ALA A 10 -9.67 7.39 17.41
N SER A 11 -9.80 6.37 16.57
CA SER A 11 -10.05 4.99 16.95
C SER A 11 -9.22 4.06 16.09
N LEU A 12 -8.52 3.14 16.74
CA LEU A 12 -7.82 2.06 16.06
C LEU A 12 -8.85 1.07 15.50
N PRO A 13 -8.72 0.70 14.22
CA PRO A 13 -9.62 -0.26 13.60
C PRO A 13 -9.48 -1.62 14.30
N GLN A 14 -10.62 -2.25 14.55
CA GLN A 14 -10.73 -3.54 15.24
C GLN A 14 -10.49 -4.67 14.22
N PRO A 15 -10.01 -5.86 14.62
CA PRO A 15 -9.88 -7.02 13.73
C PRO A 15 -11.12 -7.36 12.89
N ALA A 16 -12.31 -7.01 13.37
CA ALA A 16 -13.58 -7.24 12.69
C ALA A 16 -13.95 -6.17 11.64
N ASP A 17 -13.28 -5.02 11.62
CA ASP A 17 -13.58 -3.96 10.65
C ASP A 17 -13.13 -4.36 9.25
N PRO A 18 -13.86 -3.94 8.20
CA PRO A 18 -13.47 -4.20 6.81
C PRO A 18 -12.07 -3.66 6.53
N LEU A 19 -11.33 -4.35 5.66
CA LEU A 19 -10.02 -3.88 5.24
C LEU A 19 -10.14 -2.66 4.33
N PRO A 20 -9.30 -1.62 4.54
CA PRO A 20 -9.18 -0.52 3.61
C PRO A 20 -8.72 -1.03 2.24
N GLN A 21 -9.16 -0.34 1.18
CA GLN A 21 -8.79 -0.65 -0.20
C GLN A 21 -7.72 0.30 -0.74
N ASP A 22 -7.47 1.42 -0.05
CA ASP A 22 -6.52 2.46 -0.46
C ASP A 22 -5.20 2.34 0.31
N PHE A 23 -4.08 2.60 -0.37
CA PHE A 23 -2.73 2.44 0.20
C PHE A 23 -2.52 3.32 1.45
N GLU A 24 -2.85 4.60 1.37
CA GLU A 24 -2.64 5.57 2.46
C GLU A 24 -3.38 5.15 3.74
N THR A 25 -4.63 4.69 3.59
CA THR A 25 -5.43 4.24 4.73
C THR A 25 -4.92 2.93 5.28
N ALA A 26 -4.58 1.96 4.42
CA ALA A 26 -4.01 0.68 4.85
C ALA A 26 -2.68 0.85 5.60
N LEU A 27 -1.82 1.76 5.12
CA LEU A 27 -0.55 2.09 5.76
C LEU A 27 -0.76 2.76 7.13
N ALA A 28 -1.62 3.78 7.20
CA ALA A 28 -1.90 4.48 8.46
C ALA A 28 -2.48 3.54 9.52
N GLU A 29 -3.37 2.62 9.12
CA GLU A 29 -3.91 1.59 10.02
C GLU A 29 -2.83 0.61 10.50
N LEU A 30 -1.92 0.20 9.60
CA LEU A 30 -0.83 -0.71 9.93
C LEU A 30 0.16 -0.09 10.93
N GLU A 31 0.52 1.17 10.75
CA GLU A 31 1.39 1.92 11.67
C GLU A 31 0.77 2.05 13.05
N ALA A 32 -0.53 2.37 13.09
CA ALA A 32 -1.26 2.53 14.33
C ALA A 32 -1.43 1.19 15.07
N LEU A 33 -1.60 0.09 14.34
CA LEU A 33 -1.61 -1.27 14.88
C LEU A 33 -0.23 -1.67 15.43
N ALA A 34 0.85 -1.39 14.70
CA ALA A 34 2.20 -1.68 15.13
C ALA A 34 2.57 -0.91 16.41
N ALA A 35 2.15 0.35 16.52
CA ALA A 35 2.32 1.16 17.74
C ALA A 35 1.61 0.51 18.94
N ARG A 36 0.37 0.04 18.76
CA ARG A 36 -0.39 -0.66 19.81
C ARG A 36 0.26 -1.99 20.22
N MET A 37 0.78 -2.76 19.25
CA MET A 37 1.51 -4.00 19.56
C MET A 37 2.80 -3.75 20.34
N SER A 38 3.42 -2.59 20.17
CA SER A 38 4.61 -2.19 20.91
C SER A 38 4.32 -1.72 22.34
N ASP A 39 3.09 -1.32 22.66
CA ASP A 39 2.72 -0.81 23.98
C ASP A 39 2.66 -1.91 25.05
N GLY A 40 2.50 -3.18 24.62
CA GLY A 40 2.71 -4.36 25.46
C GLY A 40 1.54 -4.76 26.37
N ASP A 41 0.46 -3.98 26.42
CA ASP A 41 -0.76 -4.28 27.19
C ASP A 41 -1.77 -5.12 26.37
N LEU A 42 -1.29 -6.17 25.70
CA LEU A 42 -2.14 -7.04 24.86
C LEU A 42 -2.18 -8.46 25.39
N GLY A 43 -3.40 -9.00 25.51
CA GLY A 43 -3.60 -10.43 25.72
C GLY A 43 -3.11 -11.27 24.54
N LEU A 44 -2.86 -12.57 24.76
CA LEU A 44 -2.38 -13.47 23.71
C LEU A 44 -3.35 -13.53 22.51
N GLU A 45 -4.64 -13.71 22.78
CA GLU A 45 -5.67 -13.79 21.73
C GLU A 45 -5.79 -12.48 20.93
N GLU A 46 -5.70 -11.34 21.63
CA GLU A 46 -5.73 -10.02 20.99
C GLU A 46 -4.47 -9.78 20.14
N SER A 47 -3.30 -10.20 20.63
CA SER A 47 -2.04 -10.10 19.88
C SER A 47 -2.08 -10.90 18.58
N VAL A 48 -2.67 -12.11 18.61
CA VAL A 48 -2.83 -12.94 17.41
C VAL A 48 -3.83 -12.29 16.43
N ALA A 49 -4.94 -11.75 16.93
CA ALA A 49 -5.92 -11.09 16.08
C ALA A 49 -5.37 -9.82 15.41
N LEU A 50 -4.62 -8.99 16.16
CA LEU A 50 -3.96 -7.81 15.62
C LEU A 50 -2.88 -8.20 14.61
N TYR A 51 -2.10 -9.25 14.87
CA TYR A 51 -1.11 -9.75 13.92
C TYR A 51 -1.75 -10.17 12.58
N GLN A 52 -2.85 -10.93 12.62
CA GLN A 52 -3.58 -11.32 11.41
C GLN A 52 -4.11 -10.11 10.63
N ARG A 53 -4.66 -9.11 11.31
CA ARG A 53 -5.08 -7.86 10.68
C ARG A 53 -3.88 -7.14 10.05
N GLY A 54 -2.76 -7.04 10.76
CA GLY A 54 -1.54 -6.42 10.25
C GLY A 54 -1.00 -7.09 8.99
N VAL A 55 -1.01 -8.42 8.92
CA VAL A 55 -0.64 -9.18 7.71
C VAL A 55 -1.56 -8.84 6.54
N ALA A 56 -2.87 -8.78 6.78
CA ALA A 56 -3.83 -8.47 5.74
C ALA A 56 -3.71 -7.01 5.24
N LEU A 57 -3.46 -6.05 6.14
CA LEU A 57 -3.16 -4.66 5.76
C LEU A 57 -1.87 -4.55 4.93
N ALA A 58 -0.82 -5.27 5.33
CA ALA A 58 0.43 -5.30 4.57
C ALA A 58 0.25 -5.88 3.16
N GLN A 59 -0.61 -6.89 3.00
CA GLN A 59 -0.97 -7.43 1.68
C GLN A 59 -1.66 -6.39 0.80
N VAL A 60 -2.63 -5.65 1.35
CA VAL A 60 -3.28 -4.54 0.62
C VAL A 60 -2.24 -3.53 0.14
N CYS A 61 -1.30 -3.13 1.00
CA CYS A 61 -0.25 -2.20 0.62
C CYS A 61 0.61 -2.74 -0.54
N GLN A 62 1.02 -4.01 -0.48
CA GLN A 62 1.80 -4.65 -1.54
C GLN A 62 1.03 -4.69 -2.86
N GLU A 63 -0.23 -5.13 -2.84
CA GLU A 63 -1.07 -5.18 -4.05
C GLU A 63 -1.23 -3.81 -4.70
N ARG A 64 -1.35 -2.74 -3.90
CA ARG A 64 -1.48 -1.37 -4.43
C ARG A 64 -0.18 -0.87 -5.03
N LEU A 65 0.96 -1.22 -4.45
CA LEU A 65 2.27 -0.92 -5.03
C LEU A 65 2.50 -1.68 -6.34
N GLU A 66 2.19 -2.98 -6.40
CA GLU A 66 2.30 -3.78 -7.62
C GLU A 66 1.46 -3.19 -8.77
N VAL A 67 0.22 -2.79 -8.47
CA VAL A 67 -0.67 -2.14 -9.44
C VAL A 67 -0.09 -0.80 -9.93
N ALA A 68 0.54 -0.02 -9.06
CA ALA A 68 1.19 1.22 -9.44
C ALA A 68 2.44 0.99 -10.31
N GLU A 69 3.29 0.03 -9.93
CA GLU A 69 4.47 -0.38 -10.68
C GLU A 69 4.10 -0.86 -12.08
N GLN A 70 3.06 -1.69 -12.20
CA GLN A 70 2.58 -2.20 -13.48
C GLN A 70 2.12 -1.07 -14.41
N GLN A 71 1.41 -0.07 -13.88
CA GLN A 71 0.98 1.10 -14.65
C GLN A 71 2.17 1.92 -15.14
N VAL A 72 3.16 2.14 -14.27
CA VAL A 72 4.38 2.86 -14.61
C VAL A 72 5.18 2.12 -15.69
N GLN A 73 5.24 0.78 -15.64
CA GLN A 73 5.88 -0.03 -16.67
C GLN A 73 5.17 0.11 -18.03
N VAL A 74 3.83 0.04 -18.06
CA VAL A 74 3.04 0.19 -19.28
C VAL A 74 3.18 1.58 -19.89
N LEU A 75 3.27 2.63 -19.07
CA LEU A 75 3.52 3.99 -19.55
C LEU A 75 4.92 4.13 -20.17
N GLN A 76 5.94 3.54 -19.54
CA GLN A 76 7.30 3.55 -20.08
C GLN A 76 7.40 2.82 -21.43
N ASP A 77 6.75 1.66 -21.55
CA ASP A 77 6.75 0.89 -22.80
C ASP A 77 6.07 1.64 -23.96
N GLN A 78 4.96 2.34 -23.66
CA GLN A 78 4.28 3.21 -24.63
C GLN A 78 5.14 4.42 -25.04
N MET A 79 5.92 4.99 -24.13
CA MET A 79 6.84 6.08 -24.46
C MET A 79 8.06 5.61 -25.28
N LEU A 80 8.46 4.36 -25.12
CA LEU A 80 9.62 3.77 -25.80
C LEU A 80 9.26 3.01 -27.08
N GLN A 81 8.05 3.22 -27.64
CA GLN A 81 7.67 2.68 -28.94
C GLN A 81 8.81 2.90 -29.94
N PRO A 82 9.39 1.82 -30.51
CA PRO A 82 10.49 1.94 -31.45
C PRO A 82 10.02 2.79 -32.61
N PHE A 83 10.72 3.89 -32.88
CA PHE A 83 10.56 4.59 -34.15
C PHE A 83 10.93 3.59 -35.24
N ASP A 84 9.95 3.18 -36.05
CA ASP A 84 10.19 2.31 -37.20
C ASP A 84 10.59 3.19 -38.40
N PRO A 85 11.89 3.26 -38.75
CA PRO A 85 12.35 4.06 -39.87
C PRO A 85 11.93 3.49 -41.23
N ALA A 86 11.43 2.24 -41.31
CA ALA A 86 10.91 1.68 -42.55
C ALA A 86 9.48 2.19 -42.83
N ALA A 87 8.63 2.30 -41.80
CA ALA A 87 7.29 2.89 -41.93
C ALA A 87 7.32 4.37 -42.38
N ALA A 88 8.39 5.09 -42.07
CA ALA A 88 8.58 6.49 -42.50
C ALA A 88 9.05 6.63 -43.96
N ARG A 89 9.52 5.56 -44.62
CA ARG A 89 10.13 5.61 -45.96
C ARG A 89 9.15 5.38 -47.10
N ASP A 90 7.93 4.93 -46.82
CA ASP A 90 6.86 4.74 -47.81
C ASP A 90 5.96 5.98 -47.97
N ALA A 91 6.26 7.09 -47.27
CA ALA A 91 5.49 8.34 -47.30
C ALA A 91 6.08 9.40 -48.27
N THR A 92 6.93 9.02 -49.23
CA THR A 92 7.48 9.91 -50.28
C THR A 92 7.26 9.28 -51.65
#